data_AF-A0A965UV83-F1
#
_entry.id   AF-A0A965UV83-F1
#
_cell.length_a   1.000
_cell.length_b   1.000
_cell.length_c   1.000
_cell.angle_alpha   90.00
_cell.angle_beta   90.00
_cell.angle_gamma   90.00
#
_symmetry.space_group_name_H-M   'P 1'
#
loop_
_entity.id
_entity.type
_entity.pdbx_description
1 polymer ?
#
loop_
_entity_poly.entity_id
_entity_poly.type
_entity_poly.pdbx_seq_one_letter_code
_entity_poly.pdbx_strand_id
1 'polypeptide(L)'
;MNINSGNIIYANNAPDIKQIDFVSDIIKMHNLAVIPDAAIENKLLLEPMSTYLGSGATLDWTKKLDISKDIVIRGTDDIKKSKLYFSYSAGQDTYSKLFVDQGRIYGDYKVEPYTVDANQVPSAFLTGNTDIKLVAQSTPSTQVNGSNIICPRFWTQSGEEPPKFTAPGLRFLYWSETSGVYLYDDVTNFEPVYQNVPLLNHYNDTNGFNPNFAGQYDLNWAPETPLHDYTMNPQNNLFTQYWRDYLDSIYSDDARMLEANFALNNTDILSLNFGDYIFVKDAYWRIIELSDYKMGQYESTRVKLLKVSPGAPAKPACDIIPVSN
;
A
#
# COMPACT_ATOMS: atom_id res chain seq x y z
N MET A 1 -15.88 -20.91 0.02
CA MET A 1 -16.42 -19.56 0.30
C MET A 1 -17.88 -19.73 0.68
N ASN A 2 -18.31 -19.17 1.81
CA ASN A 2 -19.71 -19.25 2.23
C ASN A 2 -20.52 -18.16 1.54
N ILE A 3 -21.44 -18.56 0.65
CA ILE A 3 -22.29 -17.68 -0.16
C ILE A 3 -23.78 -17.97 0.11
N ASN A 4 -24.63 -16.95 0.03
CA ASN A 4 -26.08 -17.11 0.09
C ASN A 4 -26.72 -16.33 -1.06
N SER A 5 -27.41 -17.05 -1.96
CA SER A 5 -28.05 -16.49 -3.17
C SER A 5 -27.13 -15.58 -3.99
N GLY A 6 -25.84 -15.94 -4.13
CA GLY A 6 -24.85 -15.17 -4.90
C GLY A 6 -24.15 -14.04 -4.12
N ASN A 7 -24.54 -13.78 -2.87
CA ASN A 7 -23.87 -12.80 -2.01
C ASN A 7 -22.85 -13.46 -1.07
N ILE A 8 -21.71 -12.79 -0.86
CA ILE A 8 -20.66 -13.22 0.07
C ILE A 8 -21.11 -12.89 1.50
N ILE A 9 -21.11 -13.90 2.39
CA ILE A 9 -21.38 -13.67 3.81
C ILE A 9 -20.06 -13.37 4.52
N TYR A 10 -19.73 -12.09 4.70
CA TYR A 10 -18.44 -11.68 5.30
C TYR A 10 -18.20 -12.29 6.68
N ALA A 11 -19.21 -12.32 7.56
CA ALA A 11 -19.07 -12.89 8.91
C ALA A 11 -18.62 -14.37 8.91
N ASN A 12 -19.04 -15.15 7.91
CA ASN A 12 -18.71 -16.57 7.79
C ASN A 12 -17.39 -16.83 7.06
N ASN A 13 -16.78 -15.79 6.47
CA ASN A 13 -15.50 -15.86 5.76
C ASN A 13 -14.41 -15.04 6.48
N ALA A 14 -14.73 -14.38 7.61
CA ALA A 14 -13.78 -13.63 8.41
C ALA A 14 -12.88 -14.60 9.18
N PRO A 15 -11.54 -14.48 9.05
CA PRO A 15 -10.61 -15.33 9.80
C PRO A 15 -10.53 -14.89 11.27
N ASP A 16 -10.03 -15.79 12.12
CA ASP A 16 -9.74 -15.48 13.52
C ASP A 16 -8.46 -14.64 13.61
N ILE A 17 -8.63 -13.32 13.73
CA ILE A 17 -7.55 -12.33 13.81
C ILE A 17 -7.93 -11.19 14.76
N LYS A 18 -6.93 -10.46 15.25
CA LYS A 18 -7.21 -9.24 16.01
C LYS A 18 -7.67 -8.14 15.06
N GLN A 19 -8.71 -7.40 15.47
CA GLN A 19 -9.21 -6.25 14.71
C GLN A 19 -8.14 -5.17 14.50
N ILE A 20 -7.24 -4.99 15.47
CA ILE A 20 -6.12 -4.05 15.34
C ILE A 20 -5.13 -4.47 14.24
N ASP A 21 -4.93 -5.77 14.02
CA ASP A 21 -4.03 -6.27 12.97
C ASP A 21 -4.67 -6.02 11.59
N PHE A 22 -5.98 -6.25 11.46
CA PHE A 22 -6.73 -5.93 10.24
C PHE A 22 -6.63 -4.45 9.86
N VAL A 23 -6.89 -3.54 10.82
CA VAL A 23 -6.82 -2.10 10.57
C VAL A 23 -5.39 -1.65 10.31
N SER A 24 -4.41 -2.18 11.06
CA SER A 24 -2.98 -1.87 10.86
C SER A 24 -2.52 -2.27 9.46
N ASP A 25 -2.95 -3.43 8.96
CA ASP A 25 -2.60 -3.88 7.63
C ASP A 25 -3.18 -2.97 6.55
N ILE A 26 -4.44 -2.55 6.65
CA ILE A 26 -5.04 -1.61 5.69
C ILE A 26 -4.25 -0.29 5.66
N ILE A 27 -3.89 0.25 6.83
CA ILE A 27 -3.12 1.49 6.96
C ILE A 27 -1.75 1.36 6.29
N LYS A 28 -1.03 0.25 6.53
CA LYS A 28 0.27 -0.01 5.90
C LYS A 28 0.15 -0.26 4.40
N MET A 29 -0.84 -1.06 4.00
CA MET A 29 -1.07 -1.47 2.61
C MET A 29 -1.29 -0.28 1.69
N HIS A 30 -2.07 0.71 2.14
CA HIS A 30 -2.45 1.89 1.36
C HIS A 30 -1.74 3.18 1.80
N ASN A 31 -0.72 3.08 2.67
CA ASN A 31 0.02 4.21 3.23
C ASN A 31 -0.91 5.33 3.74
N LEU A 32 -1.83 4.98 4.65
CA LEU A 32 -2.90 5.89 5.08
C LEU A 32 -2.43 6.84 6.20
N ALA A 33 -2.77 8.12 6.06
CA ALA A 33 -2.81 9.07 7.16
C ALA A 33 -4.04 8.77 8.04
N VAL A 34 -3.82 8.70 9.35
CA VAL A 34 -4.89 8.51 10.35
C VAL A 34 -5.15 9.84 11.02
N ILE A 35 -6.31 10.44 10.73
CA ILE A 35 -6.64 11.81 11.14
C ILE A 35 -7.85 11.76 12.08
N PRO A 36 -7.73 12.21 13.34
CA PRO A 36 -8.89 12.31 14.23
C PRO A 36 -9.84 13.41 13.77
N ASP A 37 -11.15 13.14 13.83
CA ASP A 37 -12.17 14.13 13.57
C ASP A 37 -12.24 15.11 14.76
N ALA A 38 -12.07 16.41 14.48
CA ALA A 38 -12.08 17.43 15.53
C ALA A 38 -13.47 17.68 16.14
N ALA A 39 -14.55 17.33 15.44
CA ALA A 39 -15.92 17.55 15.88
C ALA A 39 -16.56 16.29 16.50
N ILE A 40 -16.09 15.09 16.11
CA ILE A 40 -16.71 13.82 16.51
C ILE A 40 -15.67 12.95 17.22
N GLU A 41 -15.86 12.77 18.52
CA GLU A 41 -15.06 11.86 19.33
C GLU A 41 -15.13 10.42 18.78
N ASN A 42 -14.00 9.70 18.80
CA ASN A 42 -13.86 8.33 18.30
C ASN A 42 -14.11 8.13 16.80
N LYS A 43 -14.13 9.21 16.00
CA LYS A 43 -14.15 9.12 14.54
C LYS A 43 -12.75 9.41 13.97
N LEU A 44 -12.28 8.50 13.14
CA LEU A 44 -11.01 8.63 12.43
C LEU A 44 -11.28 8.69 10.93
N LEU A 45 -10.66 9.65 10.25
CA LEU A 45 -10.57 9.71 8.81
C LEU A 45 -9.30 8.98 8.38
N LEU A 46 -9.43 8.08 7.41
CA LEU A 46 -8.31 7.38 6.80
C LEU A 46 -8.19 7.86 5.35
N GLU A 47 -7.04 8.41 5.00
CA GLU A 47 -6.79 8.95 3.67
C GLU A 47 -5.40 8.56 3.17
N PRO A 48 -5.23 8.09 1.92
CA PRO A 48 -3.91 7.83 1.36
C PRO A 48 -3.00 9.04 1.46
N MET A 49 -1.74 8.82 1.86
CA MET A 49 -0.76 9.91 2.01
C MET A 49 -0.56 10.69 0.70
N SER A 50 -0.72 10.03 -0.45
CA SER A 50 -0.64 10.66 -1.77
C SER A 50 -1.73 11.69 -2.03
N THR A 51 -2.93 11.53 -1.45
CA THR A 51 -4.03 12.50 -1.59
C THR A 51 -4.09 13.46 -0.41
N TYR A 52 -3.71 13.00 0.78
CA TYR A 52 -3.73 13.81 1.99
C TYR A 52 -2.71 14.95 1.96
N LEU A 53 -1.51 14.71 1.44
CA LEU A 53 -0.48 15.74 1.37
C LEU A 53 -0.87 16.83 0.35
N GLY A 54 -1.11 18.05 0.85
CA GLY A 54 -1.55 19.17 0.03
C GLY A 54 -3.08 19.25 -0.14
N SER A 55 -3.86 18.43 0.56
CA SER A 55 -5.33 18.58 0.62
C SER A 55 -5.75 19.77 1.47
N GLY A 56 -4.82 20.30 2.29
CA GLY A 56 -5.02 21.44 3.17
C GLY A 56 -4.79 22.81 2.51
N ALA A 57 -4.66 23.82 3.36
CA ALA A 57 -4.34 25.17 2.95
C ALA A 57 -2.84 25.36 2.69
N THR A 58 -2.50 26.43 1.97
CA THR A 58 -1.11 26.93 1.91
C THR A 58 -0.96 28.07 2.92
N LEU A 59 -0.11 27.87 3.92
CA LEU A 59 0.14 28.81 5.01
C LEU A 59 1.51 29.46 4.86
N ASP A 60 1.57 30.80 4.83
CA ASP A 60 2.85 31.52 4.80
C ASP A 60 3.37 31.74 6.23
N TRP A 61 4.45 31.03 6.58
CA TRP A 61 5.12 31.13 7.86
C TRP A 61 6.44 31.92 7.78
N THR A 62 6.73 32.56 6.64
CA THR A 62 7.96 33.32 6.42
C THR A 62 8.15 34.40 7.49
N LYS A 63 7.09 35.10 7.88
CA LYS A 63 7.13 36.14 8.93
C LYS A 63 7.12 35.59 10.36
N LYS A 64 6.78 34.31 10.53
CA LYS A 64 6.71 33.63 11.83
C LYS A 64 8.03 32.94 12.19
N LEU A 65 8.96 32.84 11.24
CA LEU A 65 10.27 32.26 11.46
C LEU A 65 11.06 33.11 12.46
N ASP A 66 11.48 32.49 13.56
CA ASP A 66 12.29 33.11 14.60
C ASP A 66 13.77 33.06 14.20
N ILE A 67 14.24 34.13 13.56
CA ILE A 67 15.63 34.28 13.10
C ILE A 67 16.65 34.48 14.24
N SER A 68 16.18 34.63 15.49
CA SER A 68 17.08 34.76 16.65
C SER A 68 17.61 33.40 17.13
N LYS A 69 16.94 32.31 16.76
CA LYS A 69 17.32 30.93 17.07
C LYS A 69 17.94 30.25 15.85
N ASP A 70 18.59 29.11 16.08
CA ASP A 70 19.22 28.33 15.02
C ASP A 70 18.19 27.82 13.99
N ILE A 71 18.58 27.93 12.72
CA ILE A 71 17.86 27.41 11.57
C ILE A 71 18.78 26.38 10.91
N VAL A 72 18.35 25.12 10.88
CA VAL A 72 19.15 24.02 10.33
C VAL A 72 18.46 23.48 9.09
N ILE A 73 19.17 23.50 7.96
CA ILE A 73 18.75 22.82 6.74
C ILE A 73 19.74 21.70 6.46
N ARG A 74 19.23 20.48 6.32
CA ARG A 74 20.02 19.29 6.05
C ARG A 74 19.38 18.41 4.97
N GLY A 75 20.17 17.48 4.42
CA GLY A 75 19.65 16.42 3.56
C GLY A 75 18.72 15.47 4.33
N THR A 76 18.08 14.56 3.62
CA THR A 76 17.22 13.52 4.21
C THR A 76 17.96 12.21 4.49
N ASP A 77 19.30 12.18 4.39
CA ASP A 77 20.10 10.97 4.55
C ASP A 77 19.90 10.28 5.92
N ASP A 78 19.59 11.04 6.97
CA ASP A 78 19.30 10.51 8.30
C ASP A 78 18.06 9.60 8.34
N ILE A 79 17.08 9.85 7.46
CA ILE A 79 15.81 9.11 7.40
C ILE A 79 15.75 8.13 6.23
N LYS A 80 16.60 8.28 5.21
CA LYS A 80 16.75 7.29 4.14
C LYS A 80 17.35 6.01 4.70
N LYS A 81 16.88 4.86 4.20
CA LYS A 81 17.44 3.53 4.45
C LYS A 81 17.91 2.94 3.14
N SER A 82 18.90 2.07 3.18
CA SER A 82 19.46 1.49 1.96
C SER A 82 18.48 0.49 1.33
N LYS A 83 17.90 -0.37 2.17
CA LYS A 83 17.03 -1.47 1.74
C LYS A 83 15.57 -1.12 2.02
N LEU A 84 14.69 -1.46 1.08
CA LEU A 84 13.26 -1.48 1.31
C LEU A 84 12.74 -2.89 1.09
N TYR A 85 11.86 -3.33 1.99
CA TYR A 85 11.19 -4.62 1.87
C TYR A 85 9.71 -4.50 2.24
N PHE A 86 8.85 -4.76 1.25
CA PHE A 86 7.41 -4.80 1.40
C PHE A 86 6.91 -6.23 1.16
N SER A 87 6.14 -6.77 2.09
CA SER A 87 5.72 -8.17 1.99
C SER A 87 4.45 -8.48 2.77
N TYR A 88 3.81 -9.55 2.33
CA TYR A 88 2.78 -10.24 3.10
C TYR A 88 3.39 -11.29 4.03
N SER A 89 2.61 -11.78 4.98
CA SER A 89 2.98 -12.97 5.74
C SER A 89 2.98 -14.23 4.84
N ALA A 90 3.73 -15.25 5.24
CA ALA A 90 3.84 -16.50 4.48
C ALA A 90 2.52 -17.28 4.46
N GLY A 91 2.01 -17.57 3.27
CA GLY A 91 0.88 -18.48 3.06
C GLY A 91 1.25 -19.94 3.29
N GLN A 92 0.26 -20.77 3.60
CA GLN A 92 0.44 -22.19 3.90
C GLN A 92 -0.18 -23.14 2.87
N ASP A 93 -0.96 -22.62 1.94
CA ASP A 93 -1.48 -23.40 0.81
C ASP A 93 -0.36 -23.84 -0.14
N THR A 94 -0.65 -24.85 -0.96
CA THR A 94 0.31 -25.45 -1.91
C THR A 94 0.99 -24.40 -2.78
N TYR A 95 0.26 -23.42 -3.30
CA TYR A 95 0.81 -22.45 -4.25
C TYR A 95 1.64 -21.38 -3.57
N SER A 96 1.24 -20.91 -2.39
CA SER A 96 2.07 -20.02 -1.57
C SER A 96 3.39 -20.69 -1.18
N LYS A 97 3.37 -21.98 -0.84
CA LYS A 97 4.58 -22.74 -0.48
C LYS A 97 5.64 -22.76 -1.58
N LEU A 98 5.24 -22.80 -2.86
CA LEU A 98 6.19 -22.74 -3.98
C LEU A 98 7.13 -21.53 -3.91
N PHE A 99 6.64 -20.39 -3.41
CA PHE A 99 7.43 -19.18 -3.24
C PHE A 99 8.17 -19.17 -1.91
N VAL A 100 7.49 -19.56 -0.84
CA VAL A 100 8.08 -19.60 0.52
C VAL A 100 9.30 -20.52 0.57
N ASP A 101 9.23 -21.69 -0.07
CA ASP A 101 10.33 -22.66 -0.13
C ASP A 101 11.53 -22.14 -0.94
N GLN A 102 11.32 -21.13 -1.80
CA GLN A 102 12.37 -20.39 -2.51
C GLN A 102 12.89 -19.18 -1.71
N GLY A 103 12.42 -18.96 -0.48
CA GLY A 103 12.83 -17.85 0.38
C GLY A 103 12.18 -16.50 0.04
N ARG A 104 11.08 -16.50 -0.72
CA ARG A 104 10.35 -15.28 -1.10
C ARG A 104 8.85 -15.40 -0.85
N ILE A 105 8.16 -14.28 -0.82
CA ILE A 105 6.70 -14.25 -0.72
C ILE A 105 6.15 -13.80 -2.08
N TYR A 106 5.06 -14.41 -2.53
CA TYR A 106 4.44 -14.06 -3.80
C TYR A 106 4.06 -12.58 -3.83
N GLY A 107 4.53 -11.86 -4.86
CA GLY A 107 4.23 -10.43 -5.02
C GLY A 107 4.95 -9.52 -4.02
N ASP A 108 6.07 -9.96 -3.41
CA ASP A 108 6.89 -9.10 -2.55
C ASP A 108 7.69 -8.06 -3.34
N TYR A 109 7.99 -6.92 -2.71
CA TYR A 109 8.87 -5.89 -3.29
C TYR A 109 10.11 -5.74 -2.44
N LYS A 110 11.27 -6.07 -3.02
CA LYS A 110 12.59 -5.96 -2.42
C LYS A 110 13.47 -5.11 -3.32
N VAL A 111 14.06 -4.06 -2.77
CA VAL A 111 14.97 -3.18 -3.52
C VAL A 111 16.13 -2.76 -2.64
N GLU A 112 17.34 -2.93 -3.17
CA GLU A 112 18.60 -2.62 -2.51
C GLU A 112 19.63 -2.19 -3.57
N PRO A 113 20.05 -0.92 -3.61
CA PRO A 113 19.49 0.24 -2.91
C PRO A 113 18.24 0.80 -3.61
N TYR A 114 17.36 1.49 -2.87
CA TYR A 114 16.27 2.26 -3.49
C TYR A 114 16.79 3.54 -4.15
N THR A 115 16.44 3.75 -5.42
CA THR A 115 16.70 4.98 -6.16
C THR A 115 15.41 5.49 -6.80
N VAL A 116 15.29 6.81 -6.88
CA VAL A 116 14.14 7.55 -7.41
C VAL A 116 14.10 7.49 -8.95
N ASP A 117 15.27 7.34 -9.56
CA ASP A 117 15.45 7.11 -10.99
C ASP A 117 16.68 6.22 -11.25
N ALA A 118 16.83 5.76 -12.49
CA ALA A 118 17.91 4.86 -12.90
C ALA A 118 19.29 5.52 -12.99
N ASN A 119 19.35 6.86 -13.00
CA ASN A 119 20.58 7.64 -13.12
C ASN A 119 21.10 8.13 -11.76
N GLN A 120 20.27 8.11 -10.73
CA GLN A 120 20.63 8.50 -9.38
C GLN A 120 21.69 7.55 -8.83
N VAL A 121 22.81 8.11 -8.39
CA VAL A 121 23.88 7.35 -7.77
C VAL A 121 23.50 7.07 -6.31
N PRO A 122 23.33 5.81 -5.89
CA PRO A 122 22.96 5.49 -4.52
C PRO A 122 24.09 5.87 -3.57
N SER A 123 23.75 6.53 -2.46
CA SER A 123 24.75 6.88 -1.45
C SER A 123 25.25 5.64 -0.73
N ALA A 124 26.56 5.42 -0.76
CA ALA A 124 27.24 4.30 -0.08
C ALA A 124 27.19 4.39 1.46
N PHE A 125 26.77 5.54 2.01
CA PHE A 125 26.66 5.76 3.46
C PHE A 125 25.29 5.35 4.02
N LEU A 126 24.30 5.11 3.15
CA LEU A 126 22.98 4.67 3.59
C LEU A 126 23.07 3.24 4.12
N THR A 127 22.53 3.03 5.32
CA THR A 127 22.50 1.73 5.98
C THR A 127 21.13 1.46 6.59
N GLY A 128 20.86 0.19 6.90
CA GLY A 128 19.59 -0.24 7.49
C GLY A 128 18.51 -0.58 6.46
N ASN A 129 17.34 -0.97 6.99
CA ASN A 129 16.22 -1.52 6.24
C ASN A 129 14.90 -0.87 6.68
N THR A 130 14.02 -0.62 5.73
CA THR A 130 12.61 -0.27 5.98
C THR A 130 11.75 -1.47 5.62
N ASP A 131 11.21 -2.13 6.65
CA ASP A 131 10.34 -3.30 6.52
C ASP A 131 8.86 -2.92 6.69
N ILE A 132 8.05 -3.09 5.64
CA ILE A 132 6.59 -3.03 5.72
C ILE A 132 6.05 -4.45 5.52
N LYS A 133 5.67 -5.07 6.63
CA LYS A 133 5.16 -6.45 6.64
C LYS A 133 3.71 -6.47 7.13
N LEU A 134 2.86 -7.11 6.35
CA LEU A 134 1.44 -7.31 6.66
C LEU A 134 1.21 -8.66 7.37
N VAL A 135 0.21 -8.71 8.24
CA VAL A 135 -0.28 -9.95 8.86
C VAL A 135 -1.09 -10.78 7.88
N ALA A 136 -1.81 -10.10 6.97
CA ALA A 136 -2.41 -10.69 5.79
C ALA A 136 -1.34 -11.50 5.03
N GLN A 137 -1.76 -12.65 4.48
CA GLN A 137 -0.84 -13.50 3.74
C GLN A 137 -1.03 -13.30 2.24
N SER A 138 -0.01 -13.66 1.45
CA SER A 138 -0.07 -13.56 -0.01
C SER A 138 -1.14 -14.48 -0.59
N THR A 139 -1.61 -14.16 -1.80
CA THR A 139 -2.62 -14.96 -2.50
C THR A 139 -2.23 -15.24 -3.94
N PRO A 140 -1.40 -16.25 -4.21
CA PRO A 140 -1.23 -16.72 -5.58
C PRO A 140 -2.56 -17.26 -6.12
N SER A 141 -2.85 -16.90 -7.37
CA SER A 141 -4.03 -17.37 -8.09
C SER A 141 -3.64 -18.32 -9.21
N THR A 142 -4.51 -19.27 -9.53
CA THR A 142 -4.30 -20.24 -10.61
C THR A 142 -5.58 -20.45 -11.38
N GLN A 143 -5.46 -20.92 -12.61
CA GLN A 143 -6.61 -21.34 -13.39
C GLN A 143 -7.14 -22.70 -12.90
N VAL A 144 -8.45 -22.79 -12.74
CA VAL A 144 -9.13 -24.06 -12.43
C VAL A 144 -9.13 -24.94 -13.68
N ASN A 145 -8.57 -26.13 -13.56
CA ASN A 145 -8.36 -27.04 -14.69
C ASN A 145 -9.69 -27.33 -15.44
N GLY A 146 -9.66 -27.24 -16.77
CA GLY A 146 -10.85 -27.42 -17.61
C GLY A 146 -11.83 -26.24 -17.63
N SER A 147 -11.46 -25.08 -17.08
CA SER A 147 -12.26 -23.86 -17.09
C SER A 147 -11.41 -22.61 -17.36
N ASN A 148 -12.03 -21.45 -17.59
CA ASN A 148 -11.35 -20.17 -17.69
C ASN A 148 -11.35 -19.40 -16.35
N ILE A 149 -11.67 -20.07 -15.25
CA ILE A 149 -11.83 -19.45 -13.93
C ILE A 149 -10.45 -19.30 -13.31
N ILE A 150 -10.05 -18.07 -13.01
CA ILE A 150 -8.80 -17.77 -12.31
C ILE A 150 -9.13 -17.35 -10.88
N CYS A 151 -8.75 -18.19 -9.93
CA CYS A 151 -9.01 -17.91 -8.52
C CYS A 151 -7.92 -18.46 -7.59
N PRO A 152 -7.83 -17.90 -6.37
CA PRO A 152 -7.06 -18.49 -5.29
C PRO A 152 -7.57 -19.88 -4.93
N ARG A 153 -6.64 -20.83 -4.75
CA ARG A 153 -6.97 -22.22 -4.39
C ARG A 153 -6.33 -22.58 -3.06
N PHE A 154 -7.15 -22.68 -2.02
CA PHE A 154 -6.70 -22.98 -0.67
C PHE A 154 -6.78 -24.48 -0.37
N TRP A 155 -5.74 -25.20 -0.78
CA TRP A 155 -5.59 -26.62 -0.46
C TRP A 155 -4.11 -26.94 -0.17
N THR A 156 -3.91 -28.09 0.46
CA THR A 156 -2.60 -28.69 0.69
C THR A 156 -2.66 -30.16 0.30
N GLN A 157 -1.54 -30.69 -0.21
CA GLN A 157 -1.39 -32.11 -0.53
C GLN A 157 -0.07 -32.63 0.05
N SER A 158 -0.09 -33.86 0.55
CA SER A 158 1.09 -34.54 1.09
C SER A 158 1.22 -35.90 0.43
N GLY A 159 2.28 -36.10 -0.35
CA GLY A 159 2.48 -37.33 -1.11
C GLY A 159 1.33 -37.61 -2.09
N GLU A 160 0.82 -38.84 -2.05
CA GLU A 160 -0.26 -39.32 -2.93
C GLU A 160 -1.67 -39.07 -2.36
N GLU A 161 -1.79 -38.49 -1.16
CA GLU A 161 -3.09 -38.19 -0.56
C GLU A 161 -3.91 -37.21 -1.43
N PRO A 162 -5.24 -37.31 -1.42
CA PRO A 162 -6.08 -36.32 -2.11
C PRO A 162 -5.90 -34.91 -1.51
N PRO A 163 -6.00 -33.84 -2.33
CA PRO A 163 -5.95 -32.47 -1.85
C PRO A 163 -6.96 -32.20 -0.73
N LYS A 164 -6.48 -31.65 0.39
CA LYS A 164 -7.32 -31.26 1.53
C LYS A 164 -7.46 -29.75 1.57
N PHE A 165 -8.69 -29.27 1.74
CA PHE A 165 -8.95 -27.85 1.93
C PHE A 165 -8.19 -27.34 3.17
N THR A 166 -7.56 -26.18 3.03
CA THR A 166 -6.93 -25.47 4.15
C THR A 166 -7.65 -24.14 4.34
N ALA A 167 -7.99 -23.81 5.58
CA ALA A 167 -8.65 -22.54 5.87
C ALA A 167 -7.66 -21.39 5.58
N PRO A 168 -8.01 -20.43 4.71
CA PRO A 168 -7.15 -19.28 4.46
C PRO A 168 -7.11 -18.38 5.70
N GLY A 169 -5.94 -17.79 5.97
CA GLY A 169 -5.81 -16.68 6.93
C GLY A 169 -6.36 -15.37 6.36
N LEU A 170 -6.02 -14.24 6.98
CA LEU A 170 -6.40 -12.91 6.48
C LEU A 170 -5.89 -12.68 5.05
N ARG A 171 -6.81 -12.26 4.18
CA ARG A 171 -6.59 -11.88 2.78
C ARG A 171 -7.38 -10.62 2.44
N PHE A 172 -6.76 -9.75 1.65
CA PHE A 172 -7.45 -8.68 0.95
C PHE A 172 -7.58 -9.10 -0.51
N LEU A 173 -8.79 -9.05 -1.04
CA LEU A 173 -9.12 -9.48 -2.40
C LEU A 173 -10.15 -8.52 -2.98
N TYR A 174 -10.02 -8.25 -4.27
CA TYR A 174 -11.07 -7.63 -5.06
C TYR A 174 -12.14 -8.65 -5.41
N TRP A 175 -13.36 -8.17 -5.63
CA TRP A 175 -14.32 -8.88 -6.46
C TRP A 175 -13.84 -8.72 -7.91
N SER A 176 -13.31 -9.78 -8.51
CA SER A 176 -12.73 -9.71 -9.85
C SER A 176 -13.77 -9.92 -10.95
N GLU A 177 -14.64 -10.91 -10.80
CA GLU A 177 -15.70 -11.22 -11.76
C GLU A 177 -16.80 -12.07 -11.11
N THR A 178 -17.84 -12.40 -11.89
CA THR A 178 -18.85 -13.39 -11.51
C THR A 178 -18.87 -14.47 -12.57
N SER A 179 -18.66 -15.72 -12.17
CA SER A 179 -18.60 -16.84 -13.10
C SER A 179 -19.66 -17.88 -12.80
N GLY A 180 -20.21 -18.47 -13.85
CA GLY A 180 -21.17 -19.57 -13.76
C GLY A 180 -20.46 -20.89 -13.50
N VAL A 181 -20.80 -21.55 -12.41
CA VAL A 181 -20.31 -22.89 -12.07
C VAL A 181 -21.48 -23.85 -11.95
N TYR A 182 -21.27 -25.08 -12.40
CA TYR A 182 -22.20 -26.18 -12.17
C TYR A 182 -21.83 -26.84 -10.85
N LEU A 183 -22.74 -26.75 -9.87
CA LEU A 183 -22.58 -27.41 -8.58
C LEU A 183 -23.34 -28.73 -8.59
N TYR A 184 -22.65 -29.80 -8.20
CA TYR A 184 -23.26 -31.10 -7.97
C TYR A 184 -23.69 -31.20 -6.50
N ASP A 185 -24.94 -31.61 -6.29
CA ASP A 185 -25.48 -31.94 -4.98
C ASP A 185 -25.61 -33.46 -4.87
N ASP A 186 -24.63 -34.09 -4.22
CA ASP A 186 -24.57 -35.55 -4.06
C ASP A 186 -25.66 -36.12 -3.13
N VAL A 187 -26.52 -35.28 -2.53
CA VAL A 187 -27.53 -35.72 -1.54
C VAL A 187 -28.93 -35.78 -2.12
N THR A 188 -29.31 -34.87 -3.03
CA THR A 188 -30.73 -34.69 -3.40
C THR A 188 -31.06 -34.60 -4.89
N ASN A 189 -30.10 -34.38 -5.79
CA ASN A 189 -30.38 -34.29 -7.23
C ASN A 189 -29.13 -34.61 -8.08
N PHE A 190 -29.26 -35.56 -9.00
CA PHE A 190 -28.19 -35.91 -9.96
C PHE A 190 -28.00 -34.89 -11.09
N GLU A 191 -28.83 -33.85 -11.16
CA GLU A 191 -28.75 -32.80 -12.17
C GLU A 191 -27.91 -31.61 -11.66
N PRO A 192 -26.87 -31.18 -12.40
CA PRO A 192 -26.02 -30.08 -11.98
C PRO A 192 -26.82 -28.77 -11.95
N VAL A 193 -26.76 -28.07 -10.82
CA VAL A 193 -27.40 -26.75 -10.69
C VAL A 193 -26.42 -25.69 -11.17
N TYR A 194 -26.81 -24.92 -12.18
CA TYR A 194 -26.05 -23.76 -12.63
C TYR A 194 -26.19 -22.62 -11.63
N GLN A 195 -25.07 -22.18 -11.06
CA GLN A 195 -25.03 -21.08 -10.11
C GLN A 195 -23.94 -20.07 -10.48
N ASN A 196 -24.28 -18.79 -10.42
CA ASN A 196 -23.31 -17.70 -10.54
C ASN A 196 -22.62 -17.50 -9.18
N VAL A 197 -21.30 -17.57 -9.17
CA VAL A 197 -20.47 -17.43 -7.97
C VAL A 197 -19.53 -16.23 -8.14
N PRO A 198 -19.47 -15.32 -7.14
CA PRO A 198 -18.51 -14.24 -7.15
C PRO A 198 -17.09 -14.79 -7.00
N LEU A 199 -16.18 -14.35 -7.86
CA LEU A 199 -14.77 -14.67 -7.78
C LEU A 199 -14.02 -13.55 -7.08
N LEU A 200 -13.16 -13.96 -6.14
CA LEU A 200 -12.28 -13.04 -5.42
C LEU A 200 -10.85 -13.29 -5.87
N ASN A 201 -10.12 -12.22 -6.18
CA ASN A 201 -8.74 -12.31 -6.61
C ASN A 201 -7.94 -11.10 -6.12
N HIS A 202 -6.60 -11.21 -6.13
CA HIS A 202 -5.73 -10.06 -5.88
C HIS A 202 -5.71 -9.08 -7.08
N TYR A 203 -6.05 -9.58 -8.28
CA TYR A 203 -6.40 -8.74 -9.43
C TYR A 203 -7.85 -8.27 -9.35
N ASN A 204 -8.12 -7.04 -9.78
CA ASN A 204 -9.47 -6.47 -9.81
C ASN A 204 -10.34 -6.95 -11.00
N ASP A 205 -9.75 -7.58 -12.01
CA ASP A 205 -10.43 -8.17 -13.16
C ASP A 205 -9.64 -9.42 -13.57
N THR A 206 -10.31 -10.54 -13.79
CA THR A 206 -9.70 -11.82 -14.19
C THR A 206 -10.36 -12.44 -15.41
N ASN A 207 -11.15 -11.66 -16.15
CA ASN A 207 -12.00 -12.17 -17.21
C ASN A 207 -11.18 -12.75 -18.38
N GLY A 208 -11.53 -13.97 -18.78
CA GLY A 208 -10.98 -14.66 -19.95
C GLY A 208 -9.92 -15.71 -19.62
N PHE A 209 -9.56 -16.52 -20.63
CA PHE A 209 -8.54 -17.56 -20.51
C PHE A 209 -7.12 -16.98 -20.33
N ASN A 210 -6.88 -15.81 -20.92
CA ASN A 210 -5.60 -15.11 -20.89
C ASN A 210 -5.87 -13.63 -20.59
N PRO A 211 -6.11 -13.27 -19.32
CA PRO A 211 -6.46 -11.90 -18.96
C PRO A 211 -5.34 -10.93 -19.32
N ASN A 212 -5.75 -9.72 -19.72
CA ASN A 212 -4.87 -8.60 -19.96
C ASN A 212 -5.02 -7.59 -18.82
N PHE A 213 -4.01 -7.50 -17.96
CA PHE A 213 -4.04 -6.60 -16.80
C PHE A 213 -3.55 -5.17 -17.11
N ALA A 214 -3.52 -4.76 -18.38
CA ALA A 214 -3.22 -3.39 -18.78
C ALA A 214 -4.10 -2.37 -18.03
N GLY A 215 -3.47 -1.43 -17.31
CA GLY A 215 -4.19 -0.43 -16.52
C GLY A 215 -5.02 -0.98 -15.35
N GLN A 216 -4.96 -2.28 -15.07
CA GLN A 216 -5.67 -2.93 -13.98
C GLN A 216 -4.90 -2.81 -12.66
N TYR A 217 -5.60 -3.10 -11.57
CA TYR A 217 -5.11 -3.00 -10.20
C TYR A 217 -4.72 -4.37 -9.64
N ASP A 218 -3.62 -4.37 -8.90
CA ASP A 218 -3.11 -5.55 -8.21
C ASP A 218 -2.83 -5.22 -6.74
N LEU A 219 -3.26 -6.12 -5.86
CA LEU A 219 -2.95 -6.03 -4.44
C LEU A 219 -1.54 -6.56 -4.08
N ASN A 220 -0.74 -7.02 -5.04
CA ASN A 220 0.67 -7.31 -4.77
C ASN A 220 1.50 -6.02 -4.57
N TRP A 221 2.69 -6.15 -3.98
CA TRP A 221 3.63 -5.03 -3.82
C TRP A 221 4.48 -4.78 -5.08
N ALA A 222 4.70 -5.81 -5.88
CA ALA A 222 5.41 -5.74 -7.15
C ALA A 222 4.73 -6.63 -8.20
N PRO A 223 4.95 -6.38 -9.51
CA PRO A 223 4.54 -7.31 -10.54
C PRO A 223 5.23 -8.66 -10.34
N GLU A 224 4.47 -9.75 -10.47
CA GLU A 224 4.95 -11.12 -10.32
C GLU A 224 4.62 -11.92 -11.58
N THR A 225 5.32 -13.02 -11.83
CA THR A 225 4.90 -13.98 -12.85
C THR A 225 3.76 -14.84 -12.28
N PRO A 226 2.53 -14.71 -12.78
CA PRO A 226 1.41 -15.47 -12.26
C PRO A 226 1.53 -16.96 -12.57
N LEU A 227 0.77 -17.78 -11.84
CA LEU A 227 0.69 -19.23 -12.03
C LEU A 227 -0.43 -19.63 -13.01
N HIS A 228 -0.75 -18.74 -13.95
CA HIS A 228 -1.75 -18.92 -15.00
C HIS A 228 -1.32 -18.12 -16.24
N ASP A 229 -1.97 -18.38 -17.38
CA ASP A 229 -1.71 -17.63 -18.60
C ASP A 229 -2.15 -16.17 -18.45
N TYR A 230 -1.36 -15.25 -19.01
CA TYR A 230 -1.61 -13.82 -18.93
C TYR A 230 -0.93 -13.11 -20.12
N THR A 231 -1.50 -11.96 -20.53
CA THR A 231 -1.01 -11.22 -21.69
C THR A 231 -0.02 -10.15 -21.24
N MET A 232 -0.33 -9.48 -20.13
CA MET A 232 0.49 -8.42 -19.57
C MET A 232 0.20 -8.26 -18.08
N ASN A 233 1.23 -7.89 -17.32
CA ASN A 233 1.12 -7.60 -15.89
C ASN A 233 0.51 -6.21 -15.62
N PRO A 234 -0.17 -6.04 -14.48
CA PRO A 234 -0.68 -4.74 -14.06
C PRO A 234 0.43 -3.79 -13.66
N GLN A 235 0.22 -2.51 -13.98
CA GLN A 235 1.13 -1.42 -13.61
C GLN A 235 0.75 -0.79 -12.25
N ASN A 236 -0.53 -0.92 -11.86
CA ASN A 236 -1.08 -0.30 -10.65
C ASN A 236 -1.09 -1.30 -9.51
N ASN A 237 0.02 -1.37 -8.78
CA ASN A 237 0.17 -2.22 -7.60
C ASN A 237 0.27 -1.38 -6.32
N LEU A 238 0.28 -2.00 -5.15
CA LEU A 238 0.27 -1.26 -3.88
C LEU A 238 1.45 -0.29 -3.74
N PHE A 239 2.64 -0.71 -4.18
CA PHE A 239 3.81 0.13 -4.09
C PHE A 239 3.70 1.32 -5.04
N THR A 240 3.33 1.08 -6.30
CA THR A 240 3.24 2.14 -7.31
C THR A 240 2.16 3.17 -6.99
N GLN A 241 1.04 2.73 -6.42
CA GLN A 241 -0.11 3.61 -6.13
C GLN A 241 0.04 4.41 -4.83
N TYR A 242 0.59 3.80 -3.78
CA TYR A 242 0.50 4.38 -2.42
C TYR A 242 1.86 4.74 -1.79
N TRP A 243 2.95 4.11 -2.23
CA TRP A 243 4.25 4.26 -1.58
C TRP A 243 5.31 4.97 -2.42
N ARG A 244 5.28 4.80 -3.75
CA ARG A 244 6.30 5.35 -4.65
C ARG A 244 6.47 6.86 -4.49
N ASP A 245 5.40 7.64 -4.69
CA ASP A 245 5.49 9.10 -4.62
C ASP A 245 5.91 9.60 -3.23
N TYR A 246 5.43 8.92 -2.18
CA TYR A 246 5.80 9.22 -0.81
C TYR A 246 7.31 8.99 -0.58
N LEU A 247 7.84 7.86 -1.01
CA LEU A 247 9.27 7.55 -0.87
C LEU A 247 10.12 8.44 -1.78
N ASP A 248 9.70 8.72 -3.00
CA ASP A 248 10.40 9.59 -3.93
C ASP A 248 10.60 11.00 -3.35
N SER A 249 9.61 11.52 -2.62
CA SER A 249 9.73 12.79 -1.91
C SER A 249 10.82 12.81 -0.84
N ILE A 250 11.14 11.65 -0.27
CA ILE A 250 12.17 11.48 0.77
C ILE A 250 13.53 11.19 0.13
N TYR A 251 13.57 10.34 -0.89
CA TYR A 251 14.81 9.83 -1.50
C TYR A 251 15.38 10.71 -2.61
N SER A 252 14.62 11.70 -3.10
CA SER A 252 15.10 12.67 -4.09
C SER A 252 16.39 13.37 -3.65
N ASP A 253 17.24 13.71 -4.62
CA ASP A 253 18.48 14.46 -4.39
C ASP A 253 18.22 15.90 -3.93
N ASP A 254 17.04 16.44 -4.23
CA ASP A 254 16.60 17.77 -3.80
C ASP A 254 15.82 17.74 -2.48
N ALA A 255 15.61 16.56 -1.89
CA ALA A 255 14.91 16.42 -0.62
C ALA A 255 15.72 17.09 0.51
N ARG A 256 15.09 18.02 1.22
CA ARG A 256 15.70 18.76 2.33
C ARG A 256 14.79 18.73 3.55
N MET A 257 15.41 18.65 4.72
CA MET A 257 14.75 18.80 6.01
C MET A 257 15.13 20.16 6.60
N LEU A 258 14.15 20.94 7.02
CA LEU A 258 14.30 22.20 7.72
C LEU A 258 13.86 22.02 9.18
N GLU A 259 14.75 22.32 10.11
CA GLU A 259 14.45 22.43 11.53
C GLU A 259 14.64 23.86 11.97
N ALA A 260 13.56 24.51 12.39
CA ALA A 260 13.58 25.90 12.80
C ALA A 260 12.51 26.19 13.86
N ASN A 261 12.66 27.32 14.54
CA ASN A 261 11.69 27.78 15.52
C ASN A 261 10.74 28.79 14.87
N PHE A 262 9.44 28.65 15.17
CA PHE A 262 8.38 29.51 14.64
C PHE A 262 7.55 30.11 15.77
N ALA A 263 7.23 31.40 15.68
CA ALA A 263 6.30 32.10 16.55
C ALA A 263 4.85 31.77 16.14
N LEU A 264 4.38 30.59 16.56
CA LEU A 264 3.02 30.11 16.31
C LEU A 264 2.07 30.58 17.42
N ASN A 265 0.91 31.10 17.06
CA ASN A 265 -0.12 31.49 18.03
C ASN A 265 -1.10 30.33 18.30
N ASN A 266 -1.99 30.50 19.29
CA ASN A 266 -2.96 29.45 19.65
C ASN A 266 -3.90 29.09 18.48
N THR A 267 -4.31 30.07 17.68
CA THR A 267 -5.17 29.83 16.53
C THR A 267 -4.46 28.98 15.49
N ASP A 268 -3.19 29.27 15.20
CA ASP A 268 -2.37 28.54 14.23
C ASP A 268 -2.24 27.07 14.60
N ILE A 269 -2.03 26.77 15.89
CA ILE A 269 -1.89 25.40 16.39
C ILE A 269 -3.24 24.67 16.38
N LEU A 270 -4.32 25.33 16.79
CA LEU A 270 -5.64 24.71 16.84
C LEU A 270 -6.24 24.46 15.46
N SER A 271 -5.90 25.28 14.46
CA SER A 271 -6.34 25.10 13.08
C SER A 271 -5.34 24.31 12.23
N LEU A 272 -4.24 23.80 12.81
CA LEU A 272 -3.17 23.17 12.06
C LEU A 272 -3.60 21.83 11.47
N ASN A 273 -3.44 21.66 10.17
CA ASN A 273 -3.59 20.36 9.51
C ASN A 273 -2.24 19.91 8.94
N PHE A 274 -1.86 18.66 9.16
CA PHE A 274 -0.61 18.10 8.62
C PHE A 274 -0.65 17.90 7.09
N GLY A 275 -1.84 18.00 6.48
CA GLY A 275 -2.03 18.08 5.04
C GLY A 275 -1.79 19.48 4.45
N ASP A 276 -1.58 20.50 5.29
CA ASP A 276 -1.28 21.87 4.84
C ASP A 276 0.14 21.98 4.27
N TYR A 277 0.30 22.86 3.28
CA TYR A 277 1.63 23.29 2.82
C TYR A 277 2.07 24.54 3.56
N ILE A 278 3.29 24.50 4.08
CA ILE A 278 3.91 25.63 4.75
C ILE A 278 4.89 26.29 3.78
N PHE A 279 4.63 27.54 3.43
CA PHE A 279 5.56 28.36 2.67
C PHE A 279 6.53 29.05 3.63
N VAL A 280 7.83 28.79 3.45
CA VAL A 280 8.91 29.47 4.17
C VAL A 280 9.96 29.84 3.15
N LYS A 281 10.04 31.14 2.82
CA LYS A 281 11.05 31.77 1.95
C LYS A 281 11.40 30.94 0.70
N ASP A 282 10.69 31.22 -0.40
CA ASP A 282 10.91 30.67 -1.74
C ASP A 282 10.75 29.14 -1.87
N ALA A 283 10.34 28.45 -0.81
CA ALA A 283 10.13 27.01 -0.80
C ALA A 283 8.86 26.62 -0.03
N TYR A 284 8.25 25.53 -0.48
CA TYR A 284 7.13 24.88 0.18
C TYR A 284 7.62 23.67 0.97
N TRP A 285 6.97 23.45 2.10
CA TRP A 285 7.33 22.43 3.06
C TRP A 285 6.08 21.74 3.59
N ARG A 286 6.18 20.44 3.90
CA ARG A 286 5.20 19.71 4.69
C ARG A 286 5.68 19.59 6.12
N ILE A 287 4.74 19.54 7.06
CA ILE A 287 5.07 19.37 8.47
C ILE A 287 5.33 17.88 8.77
N ILE A 288 6.41 17.61 9.49
CA ILE A 288 6.73 16.27 9.99
C ILE A 288 6.46 16.18 11.48
N GLU A 289 6.88 17.21 12.23
CA GLU A 289 6.83 17.20 13.69
C GLU A 289 6.77 18.63 14.23
N LEU A 290 5.99 18.82 15.29
CA LEU A 290 6.04 20.00 16.15
C LEU A 290 6.44 19.57 17.56
N SER A 291 7.35 20.33 18.15
CA SER A 291 7.90 20.06 19.48
C SER A 291 7.92 21.33 20.32
N ASP A 292 7.78 21.15 21.63
CA ASP A 292 7.94 22.22 22.63
C ASP A 292 6.94 23.39 22.55
N TYR A 293 5.72 23.16 22.08
CA TYR A 293 4.67 24.17 22.17
C TYR A 293 4.22 24.38 23.62
N LYS A 294 4.36 25.60 24.14
CA LYS A 294 3.91 25.97 25.50
C LYS A 294 2.74 26.94 25.44
N MET A 295 1.57 26.46 25.85
CA MET A 295 0.36 27.29 26.00
C MET A 295 0.58 28.41 27.02
N GLY A 296 0.38 29.66 26.60
CA GLY A 296 0.37 30.83 27.50
C GLY A 296 1.72 31.52 27.71
N GLN A 297 2.81 31.01 27.13
CA GLN A 297 4.07 31.76 27.02
C GLN A 297 4.37 32.08 25.55
N TYR A 298 4.85 33.29 25.28
CA TYR A 298 5.30 33.68 23.94
C TYR A 298 6.70 33.09 23.67
N GLU A 299 6.78 31.77 23.58
CA GLU A 299 7.99 31.06 23.18
C GLU A 299 7.81 30.47 21.78
N SER A 300 8.83 30.58 20.93
CA SER A 300 8.82 30.00 19.59
C SER A 300 8.88 28.48 19.67
N THR A 301 8.05 27.82 18.86
CA THR A 301 7.87 26.36 18.79
C THR A 301 8.84 25.77 17.79
N ARG A 302 9.50 24.65 18.14
CA ARG A 302 10.42 23.97 17.23
C ARG A 302 9.64 23.09 16.26
N VAL A 303 9.80 23.32 14.97
CA VAL A 303 9.10 22.59 13.90
C VAL A 303 10.11 21.95 12.96
N LYS A 304 9.82 20.70 12.60
CA LYS A 304 10.54 19.93 11.59
C LYS A 304 9.70 19.82 10.33
N LEU A 305 10.28 20.28 9.22
CA LEU A 305 9.62 20.45 7.93
C LEU A 305 10.38 19.69 6.84
N LEU A 306 9.67 19.00 5.95
CA LEU A 306 10.26 18.37 4.77
C LEU A 306 9.91 19.16 3.51
N LYS A 307 10.91 19.45 2.69
CA LYS A 307 10.72 20.19 1.44
C LYS A 307 9.80 19.41 0.50
N VAL A 308 8.88 20.13 -0.14
CA VAL A 308 8.00 19.60 -1.17
C VAL A 308 7.99 20.53 -2.37
N SER A 309 7.64 19.97 -3.54
CA SER A 309 7.49 20.73 -4.79
C SER A 309 6.04 20.57 -5.26
N PRO A 310 5.12 21.46 -4.83
CA PRO A 310 3.72 21.40 -5.25
C PRO A 310 3.61 21.51 -6.77
N GLY A 311 2.88 20.59 -7.41
CA GLY A 311 2.66 20.61 -8.86
C GLY A 311 3.72 19.93 -9.72
N ALA A 312 4.62 19.13 -9.13
CA ALA A 312 5.43 18.21 -9.94
C ALA A 312 4.50 17.26 -10.72
N PRO A 313 4.66 17.11 -12.05
CA PRO A 313 3.85 16.18 -12.82
C PRO A 313 4.02 14.76 -12.27
N ALA A 314 2.93 13.99 -12.23
CA ALA A 314 2.99 12.57 -11.89
C ALA A 314 4.07 11.91 -12.75
N LYS A 315 4.98 11.16 -12.14
CA LYS A 315 5.98 10.43 -12.90
C LYS A 315 5.25 9.49 -13.85
N PRO A 316 5.56 9.51 -15.16
CA PRO A 316 4.87 8.64 -16.11
C PRO A 316 5.00 7.19 -15.64
N ALA A 317 3.91 6.43 -15.79
CA ALA A 317 3.99 4.99 -15.65
C ALA A 317 5.04 4.47 -16.65
N CYS A 318 5.64 3.32 -16.37
CA CYS A 318 6.53 2.69 -17.34
C CYS A 318 5.66 2.26 -18.54
N ASP A 319 5.60 3.10 -19.56
CA ASP A 319 4.78 2.92 -20.78
C ASP A 319 5.46 2.00 -21.80
N ILE A 320 6.52 1.28 -21.40
CA ILE A 320 7.24 0.37 -22.27
C ILE A 320 6.42 -0.91 -22.42
N ILE A 321 5.65 -0.97 -23.51
CA ILE A 321 5.10 -2.21 -24.04
C ILE A 321 6.29 -2.95 -24.69
N PRO A 322 6.73 -4.11 -24.17
CA PRO A 322 7.68 -4.93 -24.89
C PRO A 322 7.03 -5.40 -26.19
N VAL A 323 7.49 -4.87 -27.33
CA VAL A 323 7.13 -5.39 -28.64
C VAL A 323 7.92 -6.68 -28.87
N SER A 324 7.22 -7.77 -29.16
CA SER A 324 7.85 -9.01 -29.60
C SER A 324 8.51 -8.78 -30.96
N ASN A 325 9.81 -9.09 -31.07
CA ASN A 325 10.45 -9.32 -32.37
C ASN A 325 10.08 -10.70 -32.92
#